data_AF-A0A0F8VV80-F1
#
_entry.id   AF-A0A0F8VV80-F1
#
_cell.length_a   1.000
_cell.length_b   1.000
_cell.length_c   1.000
_cell.angle_alpha   90.00
_cell.angle_beta   90.00
_cell.angle_gamma   90.00
#
_symmetry.space_group_name_H-M   'P 1'
#
loop_
_entity.id
_entity.type
_entity.pdbx_description
1 polymer ?
#
loop_
_entity_poly.entity_id
_entity_poly.type
_entity_poly.pdbx_seq_one_letter_code
_entity_poly.pdbx_strand_id
1 'polypeptide(L)'
;KQYIEDVSLVELNPGVVEAIGQFGQPGLFSGVDITINDARNHLFLTNRKYDIIASTPSYPAEAGSGRLFTREMFELAADRLSDGGVYSQWVPTYLLNKEDGNILLKTFHLAFPYVYVMHVELNSDLIFIGSRERFRFSSDEIADRVAGLNDEGLKLGYSTLMTPDEVSSFLAENREIKVNTDDLPILEFKVARRLVAGLQGE
;
A
#
# COMPACT_ATOMS: atom_id res chain seq x y z
N LYS A 1 -8.48 17.49 1.93
CA LYS A 1 -7.58 18.44 1.24
C LYS A 1 -7.03 19.57 2.11
N GLN A 2 -7.47 19.71 3.37
CA GLN A 2 -6.91 20.70 4.31
C GLN A 2 -5.38 20.58 4.50
N TYR A 3 -4.82 19.40 4.25
CA TYR A 3 -3.40 19.08 4.48
C TYR A 3 -2.64 18.66 3.21
N ILE A 4 -3.31 18.59 2.04
CA ILE A 4 -2.69 18.15 0.77
C ILE A 4 -3.16 19.08 -0.34
N GLU A 5 -2.21 19.77 -0.95
CA GLU A 5 -2.45 20.82 -1.94
C GLU A 5 -2.44 20.28 -3.39
N ASP A 6 -1.70 19.22 -3.66
CA ASP A 6 -1.48 18.65 -4.98
C ASP A 6 -1.74 17.14 -4.96
N VAL A 7 -2.71 16.69 -5.76
CA VAL A 7 -3.18 15.30 -5.75
C VAL A 7 -3.30 14.80 -7.19
N SER A 8 -2.53 13.77 -7.52
CA SER A 8 -2.71 12.99 -8.75
C SER A 8 -3.40 11.66 -8.45
N LEU A 9 -4.40 11.32 -9.27
CA LEU A 9 -5.10 10.04 -9.24
C LEU A 9 -4.81 9.30 -10.55
N VAL A 10 -4.26 8.09 -10.46
CA VAL A 10 -4.10 7.21 -11.61
C VAL A 10 -5.12 6.09 -11.49
N GLU A 11 -6.07 6.05 -12.42
CA GLU A 11 -7.16 5.07 -12.44
C GLU A 11 -7.14 4.32 -13.77
N LEU A 12 -7.15 2.99 -13.72
CA LEU A 12 -7.09 2.15 -14.92
C LEU A 12 -8.42 2.16 -15.67
N ASN A 13 -9.54 2.18 -14.95
CA ASN A 13 -10.87 2.06 -15.49
C ASN A 13 -11.58 3.43 -15.59
N PRO A 14 -11.72 4.00 -16.80
CA PRO A 14 -12.39 5.28 -16.98
C PRO A 14 -13.86 5.26 -16.53
N GLY A 15 -14.51 4.09 -16.53
CA GLY A 15 -15.88 3.94 -16.05
C GLY A 15 -16.03 4.20 -14.56
N VAL A 16 -14.98 3.97 -13.75
CA VAL A 16 -14.99 4.31 -12.31
C VAL A 16 -15.01 5.83 -12.12
N VAL A 17 -14.17 6.55 -12.88
CA VAL A 17 -14.15 8.01 -12.87
C VAL A 17 -15.48 8.58 -13.34
N GLU A 18 -16.07 8.03 -14.40
CA GLU A 18 -17.38 8.43 -14.90
C GLU A 18 -18.48 8.21 -13.84
N ALA A 19 -18.54 7.01 -13.26
CA ALA A 19 -19.55 6.67 -12.26
C ALA A 19 -19.44 7.54 -11.00
N ILE A 20 -18.23 7.78 -10.50
CA ILE A 20 -18.00 8.68 -9.36
C ILE A 20 -18.35 10.13 -9.72
N GLY A 21 -18.07 10.57 -10.96
CA GLY A 21 -18.45 11.89 -11.44
C GLY A 21 -19.97 12.11 -11.46
N GLN A 22 -20.75 11.07 -11.75
CA GLN A 22 -22.22 11.13 -11.83
C GLN A 22 -22.91 10.90 -10.48
N PHE A 23 -22.42 9.94 -9.68
CA PHE A 23 -23.12 9.43 -8.50
C PHE A 23 -22.34 9.61 -7.19
N GLY A 24 -21.07 10.04 -7.26
CA GLY A 24 -20.22 10.27 -6.10
C GLY A 24 -20.53 11.57 -5.36
N GLN A 25 -19.77 11.84 -4.29
CA GLN A 25 -19.91 13.09 -3.55
C GLN A 25 -19.55 14.29 -4.44
N PRO A 26 -20.39 15.33 -4.50
CA PRO A 26 -20.09 16.53 -5.27
C PRO A 26 -18.73 17.14 -4.90
N GLY A 27 -17.93 17.48 -5.90
CA GLY A 27 -16.63 18.12 -5.70
C GLY A 27 -15.48 17.18 -5.31
N LEU A 28 -15.69 15.86 -5.25
CA LEU A 28 -14.64 14.89 -4.89
C LEU A 28 -13.38 15.02 -5.77
N PHE A 29 -13.56 15.26 -7.07
CA PHE A 29 -12.46 15.46 -8.02
C PHE A 29 -11.98 16.91 -8.15
N SER A 30 -12.55 17.85 -7.40
CA SER A 30 -12.15 19.27 -7.48
C SER A 30 -10.68 19.43 -7.12
N GLY A 31 -9.84 19.85 -8.08
CA GLY A 31 -8.40 20.00 -7.90
C GLY A 31 -7.64 18.67 -7.79
N VAL A 32 -8.16 17.59 -8.36
CA VAL A 32 -7.44 16.31 -8.54
C VAL A 32 -7.03 16.19 -10.01
N ASP A 33 -5.76 15.90 -10.25
CA ASP A 33 -5.24 15.60 -11.59
C ASP A 33 -5.44 14.11 -11.88
N ILE A 34 -6.43 13.78 -12.73
CA ILE A 34 -6.82 12.40 -13.02
C ILE A 34 -6.19 11.94 -14.32
N THR A 35 -5.45 10.84 -14.25
CA THR A 35 -4.83 10.17 -15.40
C THR A 35 -5.44 8.78 -15.58
N ILE A 36 -6.00 8.50 -16.75
CA ILE A 36 -6.47 7.16 -17.10
C ILE A 36 -5.29 6.33 -17.60
N ASN A 37 -4.74 5.47 -16.75
CA ASN A 37 -3.57 4.65 -17.07
C ASN A 37 -3.42 3.49 -16.07
N ASP A 38 -2.61 2.50 -16.43
CA ASP A 38 -2.06 1.56 -15.46
C ASP A 38 -1.06 2.28 -14.53
N ALA A 39 -1.19 2.07 -13.22
CA ALA A 39 -0.38 2.76 -12.22
C ALA A 39 1.12 2.46 -12.36
N ARG A 40 1.46 1.22 -12.72
CA ARG A 40 2.85 0.82 -12.92
C ARG A 40 3.43 1.46 -14.18
N ASN A 41 2.68 1.47 -15.28
CA ASN A 41 3.06 2.16 -16.50
C ASN A 41 3.21 3.68 -16.29
N HIS A 42 2.31 4.29 -15.52
CA HIS A 42 2.42 5.71 -15.14
C HIS A 42 3.71 6.01 -14.39
N LEU A 43 4.02 5.25 -13.33
CA LEU A 43 5.25 5.45 -12.57
C LEU A 43 6.51 5.19 -13.41
N PHE A 44 6.46 4.25 -14.33
CA PHE A 44 7.56 3.97 -15.26
C PHE A 44 7.86 5.16 -16.17
N LEU A 45 6.82 5.77 -16.75
CA LEU A 45 6.94 6.84 -17.74
C LEU A 45 7.15 8.23 -17.13
N THR A 46 6.66 8.47 -15.92
CA THR A 46 6.76 9.78 -15.27
C THR A 46 8.16 10.05 -14.72
N ASN A 47 8.59 11.31 -14.79
CA ASN A 47 9.76 11.81 -14.07
C ASN A 47 9.37 12.57 -12.79
N ARG A 48 8.07 12.65 -12.48
CA ARG A 48 7.57 13.35 -11.29
C ARG A 48 7.98 12.60 -10.04
N LYS A 49 8.34 13.38 -9.01
CA LYS A 49 8.56 12.90 -7.65
C LYS A 49 7.37 13.21 -6.77
N TYR A 50 7.07 12.31 -5.84
CA TYR A 50 5.94 12.39 -4.93
C TYR A 50 6.41 12.31 -3.49
N ASP A 51 5.83 13.10 -2.60
CA ASP A 51 6.10 12.98 -1.16
C ASP A 51 5.35 11.79 -0.55
N ILE A 52 4.20 11.45 -1.13
CA ILE A 52 3.36 10.33 -0.73
C ILE A 52 2.89 9.59 -1.99
N ILE A 53 3.06 8.28 -2.00
CA ILE A 53 2.37 7.38 -2.94
C ILE A 53 1.49 6.45 -2.12
N ALA A 54 0.20 6.40 -2.43
CA ALA A 54 -0.75 5.48 -1.79
C ALA A 54 -1.28 4.51 -2.84
N SER A 55 -1.13 3.21 -2.56
CA SER A 55 -1.52 2.14 -3.46
C SER A 55 -2.60 1.28 -2.81
N THR A 56 -3.80 1.38 -3.37
CA THR A 56 -4.99 0.60 -3.00
C THR A 56 -5.52 -0.14 -4.22
N PRO A 57 -4.73 -1.05 -4.82
CA PRO A 57 -5.15 -1.80 -5.99
C PRO A 57 -6.21 -2.83 -5.63
N SER A 58 -6.71 -3.56 -6.62
CA SER A 58 -7.54 -4.74 -6.36
C SER A 58 -6.71 -5.89 -5.76
N TYR A 59 -7.26 -7.10 -5.73
CA TYR A 59 -6.65 -8.24 -5.04
C TYR A 59 -5.38 -8.77 -5.72
N PRO A 60 -4.40 -9.31 -4.95
CA PRO A 60 -3.17 -9.89 -5.52
C PRO A 60 -3.40 -11.05 -6.49
N ALA A 61 -4.53 -11.76 -6.37
CA ALA A 61 -4.89 -12.88 -7.25
C ALA A 61 -5.56 -12.43 -8.56
N GLU A 62 -5.93 -11.17 -8.70
CA GLU A 62 -6.54 -10.67 -9.93
C GLU A 62 -5.48 -10.36 -10.98
N ALA A 63 -5.76 -10.80 -12.20
CA ALA A 63 -4.88 -10.59 -13.34
C ALA A 63 -4.57 -9.09 -13.52
N GLY A 64 -3.30 -8.76 -13.62
CA GLY A 64 -2.82 -7.37 -13.68
C GLY A 64 -2.52 -6.80 -12.30
N SER A 65 -3.45 -6.90 -11.34
CA SER A 65 -3.29 -6.34 -9.99
C SER A 65 -2.14 -6.99 -9.20
N GLY A 66 -1.93 -8.31 -9.37
CA GLY A 66 -0.82 -9.04 -8.71
C GLY A 66 0.56 -8.41 -8.95
N ARG A 67 0.77 -7.76 -10.09
CA ARG A 67 2.02 -7.05 -10.45
C ARG A 67 2.30 -5.85 -9.58
N LEU A 68 1.29 -5.31 -8.88
CA LEU A 68 1.42 -4.16 -7.98
C LEU A 68 1.93 -4.55 -6.58
N PHE A 69 2.09 -5.86 -6.32
CA PHE A 69 2.60 -6.42 -5.06
C PHE A 69 4.01 -7.02 -5.20
N THR A 70 4.73 -6.66 -6.26
CA THR A 70 6.07 -7.21 -6.59
C THR A 70 7.19 -6.30 -6.11
N ARG A 71 8.37 -6.88 -5.89
CA ARG A 71 9.58 -6.12 -5.59
C ARG A 71 9.82 -5.02 -6.62
N GLU A 72 9.73 -5.36 -7.91
CA GLU A 72 10.04 -4.43 -9.01
C GLU A 72 9.07 -3.24 -9.03
N MET A 73 7.79 -3.44 -8.70
CA MET A 73 6.85 -2.34 -8.53
C MET A 73 7.23 -1.45 -7.34
N PHE A 74 7.56 -2.05 -6.20
CA PHE A 74 7.92 -1.28 -5.00
C PHE A 74 9.22 -0.48 -5.20
N GLU A 75 10.22 -1.07 -5.86
CA GLU A 75 11.46 -0.38 -6.24
C GLU A 75 11.17 0.78 -7.21
N LEU A 76 10.33 0.54 -8.22
CA LEU A 76 9.89 1.59 -9.15
C LEU A 76 9.19 2.74 -8.42
N ALA A 77 8.31 2.44 -7.48
CA ALA A 77 7.61 3.46 -6.70
C ALA A 77 8.58 4.21 -5.77
N ALA A 78 9.51 3.50 -5.13
CA ALA A 78 10.55 4.11 -4.30
C ALA A 78 11.43 5.09 -5.11
N ASP A 79 11.72 4.77 -6.37
CA ASP A 79 12.44 5.64 -7.30
C ASP A 79 11.61 6.83 -7.82
N ARG A 80 10.33 6.91 -7.47
CA ARG A 80 9.45 8.07 -7.74
C ARG A 80 9.06 8.84 -6.49
N LEU A 81 9.61 8.48 -5.33
CA LEU A 81 9.48 9.30 -4.13
C LEU A 81 10.53 10.43 -4.08
N SER A 82 10.13 11.54 -3.47
CA SER A 82 11.03 12.58 -2.96
C SER A 82 11.84 12.07 -1.77
N ASP A 83 12.90 12.79 -1.41
CA ASP A 83 13.65 12.54 -0.16
C ASP A 83 12.72 12.64 1.05
N GLY A 84 12.81 11.67 1.96
CA GLY A 84 11.88 11.51 3.09
C GLY A 84 10.44 11.13 2.70
N GLY A 85 10.16 10.84 1.42
CA GLY A 85 8.84 10.41 0.95
C GLY A 85 8.43 9.03 1.47
N VAL A 86 7.13 8.75 1.42
CA VAL A 86 6.56 7.50 1.94
C VAL A 86 5.66 6.81 0.92
N TYR A 87 5.68 5.48 0.93
CA TYR A 87 4.74 4.64 0.20
C TYR A 87 3.80 3.93 1.17
N SER A 88 2.50 4.01 0.92
CA SER A 88 1.47 3.28 1.66
C SER A 88 0.90 2.16 0.81
N GLN A 89 1.03 0.92 1.27
CA GLN A 89 0.49 -0.28 0.63
C GLN A 89 -0.67 -0.82 1.46
N TRP A 90 -1.85 -0.93 0.84
CA TRP A 90 -2.95 -1.70 1.41
C TRP A 90 -2.70 -3.21 1.28
N VAL A 91 -3.07 -3.97 2.31
CA VAL A 91 -2.87 -5.42 2.40
C VAL A 91 -4.17 -6.10 2.85
N PRO A 92 -4.87 -6.85 1.95
CA PRO A 92 -6.13 -7.52 2.27
C PRO A 92 -5.91 -8.79 3.10
N THR A 93 -5.95 -8.69 4.42
CA THR A 93 -5.65 -9.84 5.31
C THR A 93 -6.63 -11.00 5.13
N TYR A 94 -7.89 -10.72 4.79
CA TYR A 94 -8.90 -11.74 4.54
C TYR A 94 -8.60 -12.66 3.34
N LEU A 95 -7.63 -12.30 2.48
CA LEU A 95 -7.15 -13.11 1.36
C LEU A 95 -5.81 -13.79 1.63
N LEU A 96 -5.09 -13.37 2.67
CA LEU A 96 -3.71 -13.72 2.93
C LEU A 96 -3.62 -14.51 4.23
N ASN A 97 -2.90 -15.63 4.20
CA ASN A 97 -2.48 -16.24 5.47
C ASN A 97 -1.21 -15.55 5.99
N LYS A 98 -0.80 -15.90 7.21
CA LYS A 98 0.44 -15.36 7.81
C LYS A 98 1.68 -15.52 6.92
N GLU A 99 1.80 -16.63 6.20
CA GLU A 99 2.94 -16.87 5.30
C GLU A 99 2.94 -15.90 4.11
N ASP A 100 1.78 -15.60 3.52
CA ASP A 100 1.69 -14.64 2.43
C ASP A 100 1.96 -13.22 2.90
N GLY A 101 1.41 -12.84 4.07
CA GLY A 101 1.68 -11.55 4.69
C GLY A 101 3.17 -11.35 4.93
N ASN A 102 3.88 -12.40 5.39
CA ASN A 102 5.33 -12.38 5.55
C ASN A 102 6.08 -12.24 4.21
N ILE A 103 5.66 -12.95 3.17
CA ILE A 103 6.22 -12.80 1.81
C ILE A 103 6.04 -11.36 1.32
N LEU A 104 4.85 -10.79 1.49
CA LEU A 104 4.58 -9.42 1.08
C LEU A 104 5.41 -8.42 1.90
N LEU A 105 5.50 -8.59 3.23
CA LEU A 105 6.32 -7.74 4.11
C LEU A 105 7.80 -7.81 3.72
N LYS A 106 8.33 -9.00 3.48
CA LYS A 106 9.71 -9.19 3.02
C LYS A 106 9.94 -8.49 1.68
N THR A 107 9.01 -8.66 0.74
CA THR A 107 9.08 -8.07 -0.61
C THR A 107 9.06 -6.54 -0.53
N PHE A 108 8.16 -5.98 0.26
CA PHE A 108 8.04 -4.55 0.48
C PHE A 108 9.29 -3.96 1.15
N HIS A 109 9.82 -4.63 2.16
CA HIS A 109 11.01 -4.19 2.89
C HIS A 109 12.29 -4.14 2.03
N LEU A 110 12.36 -4.88 0.92
CA LEU A 110 13.50 -4.81 0.00
C LEU A 110 13.60 -3.45 -0.72
N ALA A 111 12.46 -2.81 -1.00
CA ALA A 111 12.41 -1.46 -1.55
C ALA A 111 12.42 -0.37 -0.46
N PHE A 112 11.88 -0.70 0.72
CA PHE A 112 11.71 0.22 1.84
C PHE A 112 12.35 -0.34 3.13
N PRO A 113 13.58 0.06 3.48
CA PRO A 113 14.27 -0.42 4.68
C PRO A 113 13.57 -0.05 6.00
N TYR A 114 12.74 1.00 6.01
CA TYR A 114 11.98 1.40 7.20
C TYR A 114 10.50 1.20 6.94
N VAL A 115 9.87 0.28 7.69
CA VAL A 115 8.47 -0.11 7.49
C VAL A 115 7.70 -0.08 8.80
N TYR A 116 6.60 0.66 8.84
CA TYR A 116 5.55 0.45 9.82
C TYR A 116 4.53 -0.55 9.29
N VAL A 117 4.14 -1.50 10.13
CA VAL A 117 2.98 -2.37 9.88
C VAL A 117 1.85 -1.92 10.80
N MET A 118 0.82 -1.33 10.21
CA MET A 118 -0.36 -0.84 10.92
C MET A 118 -1.54 -1.80 10.70
N HIS A 119 -2.30 -2.05 11.75
CA HIS A 119 -3.54 -2.81 11.72
C HIS A 119 -4.73 -1.87 11.84
N VAL A 120 -5.62 -1.91 10.85
CA VAL A 120 -6.85 -1.12 10.82
C VAL A 120 -7.91 -1.87 11.63
N GLU A 121 -8.38 -1.28 12.72
CA GLU A 121 -9.28 -1.96 13.66
C GLU A 121 -10.66 -2.26 13.06
N LEU A 122 -11.10 -1.45 12.09
CA LEU A 122 -12.44 -1.55 11.52
C LEU A 122 -12.66 -2.82 10.69
N ASN A 123 -11.64 -3.25 9.95
CA ASN A 123 -11.76 -4.34 8.97
C ASN A 123 -10.60 -5.35 9.04
N SER A 124 -9.70 -5.19 10.01
CA SER A 124 -8.52 -6.02 10.22
C SER A 124 -7.53 -6.04 9.06
N ASP A 125 -7.63 -5.10 8.11
CA ASP A 125 -6.63 -4.95 7.05
C ASP A 125 -5.31 -4.45 7.63
N LEU A 126 -4.22 -4.73 6.91
CA LEU A 126 -2.94 -4.12 7.22
C LEU A 126 -2.65 -2.99 6.23
N ILE A 127 -1.98 -1.96 6.74
CA ILE A 127 -1.33 -0.93 5.94
C ILE A 127 0.16 -1.00 6.21
N PHE A 128 0.95 -1.19 5.16
CA PHE A 128 2.40 -1.05 5.26
C PHE A 128 2.78 0.37 4.85
N ILE A 129 3.47 1.09 5.72
CA ILE A 129 4.02 2.42 5.41
C ILE A 129 5.53 2.28 5.33
N GLY A 130 6.08 2.48 4.14
CA GLY A 130 7.50 2.30 3.83
C GLY A 130 8.21 3.61 3.48
N SER A 131 9.47 3.74 3.88
CA SER A 131 10.37 4.79 3.42
C SER A 131 11.81 4.28 3.23
N ARG A 132 12.59 4.98 2.41
CA ARG A 132 14.04 4.77 2.26
C ARG A 132 14.86 5.46 3.36
N GLU A 133 14.24 6.39 4.08
CA GLU A 133 14.84 7.12 5.19
C GLU A 133 14.15 6.78 6.51
N ARG A 134 14.85 6.99 7.63
CA ARG A 134 14.25 6.80 8.95
C ARG A 134 13.08 7.77 9.12
N PHE A 135 11.96 7.25 9.61
CA PHE A 135 10.83 8.09 9.98
C PHE A 135 11.22 9.09 11.06
N ARG A 136 10.69 10.31 10.93
CA ARG A 136 10.91 11.41 11.88
C ARG A 136 10.09 11.28 13.16
N PHE A 137 8.99 10.52 13.09
CA PHE A 137 8.02 10.37 14.16
C PHE A 137 8.00 8.92 14.64
N SER A 138 7.94 8.76 15.95
CA SER A 138 7.65 7.50 16.62
C SER A 138 6.18 7.08 16.45
N SER A 139 5.86 5.83 16.78
CA SER A 139 4.47 5.33 16.72
C SER A 139 3.51 6.18 17.55
N ASP A 140 3.93 6.61 18.74
CA ASP A 140 3.09 7.41 19.65
C ASP A 140 2.85 8.82 19.09
N GLU A 141 3.87 9.46 18.52
CA GLU A 141 3.70 10.77 17.88
C GLU A 141 2.81 10.69 16.64
N ILE A 142 2.86 9.58 15.88
CA ILE A 142 1.93 9.35 14.76
C ILE A 142 0.51 9.14 15.30
N ALA A 143 0.33 8.38 16.38
CA ALA A 143 -0.96 8.17 17.02
C ALA A 143 -1.59 9.49 17.50
N ASP A 144 -0.83 10.34 18.18
CA ASP A 144 -1.29 11.65 18.65
C ASP A 144 -1.70 12.55 17.47
N ARG A 145 -0.91 12.56 16.40
CA ARG A 145 -1.23 13.33 15.18
C ARG A 145 -2.51 12.82 14.50
N VAL A 146 -2.67 11.51 14.37
CA VAL A 146 -3.89 10.94 13.78
C VAL A 146 -5.10 11.24 14.67
N ALA A 147 -4.96 11.16 15.99
CA ALA A 147 -6.02 11.51 16.92
C ALA A 147 -6.46 12.97 16.77
N GLY A 148 -5.50 13.90 16.59
CA GLY A 148 -5.79 15.31 16.30
C GLY A 148 -6.37 15.60 14.91
N LEU A 149 -6.36 14.63 13.99
CA LEU A 149 -6.98 14.74 12.66
C LEU A 149 -8.38 14.10 12.58
N ASN A 150 -8.76 13.31 13.59
CA ASN A 150 -10.03 12.56 13.65
C ASN A 150 -11.24 13.43 14.05
N ASP A 151 -11.28 14.70 13.61
CA ASP A 151 -12.23 15.71 14.09
C ASP A 151 -13.65 15.57 13.51
N GLU A 152 -13.82 15.24 12.22
CA GLU A 152 -15.14 15.07 11.59
C GLU A 152 -15.18 13.90 10.58
N GLY A 153 -16.13 12.98 10.73
CA GLY A 153 -16.35 11.84 9.82
C GLY A 153 -16.01 10.47 10.40
N LEU A 154 -15.62 9.53 9.53
CA LEU A 154 -15.17 8.19 9.93
C LEU A 154 -13.82 8.30 10.63
N LYS A 155 -13.80 8.08 11.95
CA LYS A 155 -12.56 8.09 12.74
C LYS A 155 -11.70 6.89 12.38
N LEU A 156 -10.43 7.14 12.08
CA LEU A 156 -9.46 6.07 11.87
C LEU A 156 -9.03 5.50 13.22
N GLY A 157 -9.45 4.28 13.51
CA GLY A 157 -8.90 3.44 14.59
C GLY A 157 -7.84 2.49 14.00
N TYR A 158 -6.64 2.53 14.55
CA TYR A 158 -5.54 1.67 14.13
C TYR A 158 -4.58 1.40 15.29
N SER A 159 -3.82 0.32 15.18
CA SER A 159 -2.70 0.02 16.07
C SER A 159 -1.44 -0.27 15.27
N THR A 160 -0.27 0.02 15.86
CA THR A 160 1.01 -0.39 15.28
C THR A 160 1.30 -1.82 15.67
N LEU A 161 1.36 -2.74 14.70
CA LEU A 161 1.73 -4.13 14.93
C LEU A 161 3.25 -4.32 14.97
N MET A 162 3.97 -3.63 14.08
CA MET A 162 5.42 -3.66 14.02
C MET A 162 5.97 -2.29 13.65
N THR A 163 6.99 -1.87 14.39
CA THR A 163 7.84 -0.72 14.09
C THR A 163 8.94 -1.07 13.07
N PRO A 164 9.61 -0.08 12.46
CA PRO A 164 10.70 -0.33 11.51
C PRO A 164 11.82 -1.23 12.04
N ASP A 165 12.20 -1.06 13.32
CA ASP A 165 13.26 -1.86 13.92
C ASP A 165 12.79 -3.30 14.22
N GLU A 166 11.51 -3.49 14.59
CA GLU A 166 10.90 -4.82 14.75
C GLU A 166 10.75 -5.56 13.42
N VAL A 167 10.33 -4.87 12.35
CA VAL A 167 10.29 -5.46 11.00
C VAL A 167 11.69 -5.90 10.57
N SER A 168 12.69 -5.04 10.76
CA SER A 168 14.08 -5.34 10.41
C SER A 168 14.60 -6.56 11.20
N SER A 169 14.33 -6.62 12.51
CA SER A 169 14.73 -7.74 13.37
C SER A 169 14.04 -9.04 12.99
N PHE A 170 12.72 -9.01 12.78
CA PHE A 170 11.94 -10.16 12.33
C PHE A 170 12.45 -10.72 11.00
N LEU A 171 12.71 -9.86 10.00
CA LEU A 171 13.20 -10.31 8.69
C LEU A 171 14.66 -10.76 8.72
N ALA A 172 15.46 -10.29 9.69
CA ALA A 172 16.83 -10.76 9.91
C ALA A 172 16.87 -12.19 10.48
N GLU A 173 15.89 -12.54 11.31
CA GLU A 173 15.70 -13.89 11.88
C GLU A 173 15.02 -14.85 10.90
N ASN A 174 14.21 -14.33 9.97
CA ASN A 174 13.41 -15.12 9.03
C ASN A 174 13.91 -14.97 7.59
N ARG A 175 15.20 -15.28 7.36
CA ARG A 175 15.86 -15.08 6.04
C ARG A 175 15.30 -15.95 4.90
N GLU A 176 14.68 -17.06 5.25
CA GLU A 176 14.11 -18.04 4.29
C GLU A 176 12.77 -17.59 3.68
N ILE A 177 12.19 -16.48 4.15
CA ILE A 177 10.96 -15.94 3.56
C ILE A 177 11.20 -15.60 2.09
N LYS A 178 10.35 -16.16 1.22
CA LYS A 178 10.41 -15.94 -0.23
C LYS A 178 10.04 -14.50 -0.60
N VAL A 179 10.51 -14.07 -1.77
CA VAL A 179 10.24 -12.75 -2.33
C VAL A 179 9.25 -12.89 -3.49
N ASN A 180 8.22 -12.04 -3.52
CA ASN A 180 7.29 -11.93 -4.63
C ASN A 180 7.89 -11.02 -5.70
N THR A 181 8.10 -11.54 -6.91
CA THR A 181 8.76 -10.81 -8.01
C THR A 181 7.93 -10.93 -9.28
N ASP A 182 8.22 -10.11 -10.28
CA ASP A 182 7.59 -10.22 -11.60
C ASP A 182 7.77 -11.61 -12.24
N ASP A 183 8.96 -12.18 -12.14
CA ASP A 183 9.30 -13.48 -12.75
C ASP A 183 8.83 -14.67 -11.88
N LEU A 184 8.55 -14.41 -10.61
CA LEU A 184 8.03 -15.41 -9.66
C LEU A 184 6.92 -14.77 -8.79
N PRO A 185 5.71 -14.56 -9.35
CA PRO A 185 4.61 -13.89 -8.65
C PRO A 185 3.89 -14.89 -7.73
N ILE A 186 4.58 -15.29 -6.67
CA ILE A 186 4.15 -16.29 -5.68
C ILE A 186 2.75 -15.96 -5.14
N LEU A 187 2.49 -14.68 -4.84
CA LEU A 187 1.22 -14.26 -4.22
C LEU A 187 0.04 -14.42 -5.18
N GLU A 188 0.21 -14.11 -6.46
CA GLU A 188 -0.84 -14.26 -7.48
C GLU A 188 -1.36 -15.71 -7.52
N PHE A 189 -0.44 -16.67 -7.62
CA PHE A 189 -0.81 -18.09 -7.70
C PHE A 189 -1.23 -18.70 -6.36
N LYS A 190 -0.56 -18.34 -5.25
CA LYS A 190 -0.91 -18.87 -3.93
C LYS A 190 -2.31 -18.41 -3.49
N VAL A 191 -2.59 -17.12 -3.64
CA VAL A 191 -3.88 -16.54 -3.24
C VAL A 191 -4.99 -17.08 -4.13
N ALA A 192 -4.78 -17.12 -5.46
CA ALA A 192 -5.75 -17.70 -6.38
C ALA A 192 -6.09 -19.16 -6.03
N ARG A 193 -5.08 -19.99 -5.71
CA ARG A 193 -5.30 -21.39 -5.31
C ARG A 193 -6.16 -21.50 -4.05
N ARG A 194 -5.98 -20.62 -3.07
CA ARG A 194 -6.80 -20.63 -1.84
C ARG A 194 -8.24 -20.23 -2.10
N LEU A 195 -8.44 -19.20 -2.92
CA LEU A 195 -9.77 -18.77 -3.33
C LEU A 195 -10.53 -19.90 -4.01
N VAL A 196 -9.90 -20.61 -4.95
CA VAL A 196 -10.49 -21.77 -5.62
C VAL A 196 -10.76 -22.93 -4.64
N ALA A 197 -9.90 -23.13 -3.65
CA ALA A 197 -10.05 -24.18 -2.64
C ALA A 197 -11.08 -23.85 -1.53
N GLY A 198 -11.65 -22.64 -1.52
CA GLY A 198 -12.56 -22.19 -0.46
C GLY A 198 -11.88 -22.00 0.91
N LEU A 199 -10.55 -21.84 0.93
CA LEU A 199 -9.78 -21.61 2.14
C LEU A 199 -9.65 -20.09 2.33
N GLN A 200 -10.43 -19.51 3.25
CA GLN A 200 -10.23 -18.13 3.70
C GLN A 200 -9.13 -18.08 4.78
N GLY A 201 -8.45 -16.93 4.89
CA GLY A 201 -7.30 -16.75 5.77
C GLY A 201 -7.58 -17.14 7.22
N GLU A 202 -6.82 -18.11 7.73
CA GLU A 202 -6.65 -18.38 9.17
C GLU A 202 -5.47 -17.58 9.74
#